data_AF-A0A9P5NA05-F1
#
_entry.id   AF-A0A9P5NA05-F1
#
_cell.length_a   1.000
_cell.length_b   1.000
_cell.length_c   1.000
_cell.angle_alpha   90.00
_cell.angle_beta   90.00
_cell.angle_gamma   90.00
#
_symmetry.space_group_name_H-M   'P 1'
#
loop_
_entity.id
_entity.type
_entity.pdbx_description
1 polymer ?
#
loop_
_entity_poly.entity_id
_entity_poly.type
_entity_poly.pdbx_seq_one_letter_code
_entity_poly.pdbx_strand_id
1 'polypeptide(L)' 'VPPHLQACVHAFSSNLSEAGKQQYWAQFQKGEICILYATDAARIGCNVLDIQYIVTFNISNSLSMVF' A
#
# COMPACT_ATOMS: atom_id res chain seq x y z
N VAL A 1 11.44 -10.62 1.64
CA VAL A 1 10.11 -11.24 1.36
C VAL A 1 10.32 -12.64 0.82
N PRO A 2 9.58 -13.66 1.28
CA PRO A 2 9.66 -15.02 0.74
C PRO A 2 9.48 -15.06 -0.79
N PRO A 3 10.16 -15.96 -1.53
CA PRO A 3 10.15 -15.94 -3.00
C PRO A 3 8.75 -15.94 -3.63
N HIS A 4 7.84 -16.74 -3.08
CA HIS A 4 6.45 -16.86 -3.56
C HIS A 4 5.59 -15.61 -3.32
N LEU A 5 6.06 -14.67 -2.48
CA LEU A 5 5.38 -13.40 -2.21
C LEU A 5 6.04 -12.21 -2.92
N GLN A 6 7.25 -12.36 -3.46
CA GLN A 6 7.97 -11.24 -4.09
C GLN A 6 7.25 -10.68 -5.31
N ALA A 7 6.48 -11.51 -6.03
CA ALA A 7 5.71 -11.09 -7.18
C ALA A 7 4.40 -10.34 -6.82
N CYS A 8 3.94 -10.46 -5.57
CA CYS A 8 2.60 -10.01 -5.16
C CYS A 8 2.65 -8.95 -4.05
N VAL A 9 3.85 -8.60 -3.56
CA VAL A 9 4.07 -7.68 -2.44
C VAL A 9 5.01 -6.56 -2.89
N HIS A 10 4.51 -5.33 -2.88
CA HIS A 10 5.28 -4.16 -3.28
C HIS A 10 5.26 -3.08 -2.20
N ALA A 11 6.41 -2.44 -2.00
CA ALA A 11 6.52 -1.29 -1.13
C ALA A 11 5.98 -0.04 -1.85
N PHE A 12 5.28 0.83 -1.11
CA PHE A 12 4.77 2.09 -1.60
C PHE A 12 5.20 3.21 -0.64
N SER A 13 6.17 4.01 -1.06
CA SER A 13 6.78 5.04 -0.22
C SER A 13 7.18 6.27 -1.03
N SER A 14 7.56 7.34 -0.35
CA SER A 14 8.05 8.58 -0.98
C SER A 14 9.31 8.39 -1.82
N ASN A 15 10.08 7.31 -1.59
CA ASN A 15 11.31 7.03 -2.31
C ASN A 15 11.05 6.44 -3.71
N LEU A 16 9.81 6.04 -4.00
CA LEU A 16 9.39 5.68 -5.35
C LEU A 16 9.17 6.92 -6.19
N SER A 17 9.58 6.83 -7.46
CA SER A 17 9.21 7.82 -8.46
C SER A 17 7.68 7.86 -8.63
N GLU A 18 7.14 9.00 -9.07
CA GLU A 18 5.71 9.13 -9.32
C GLU A 18 5.21 8.11 -10.35
N ALA A 19 5.99 7.85 -11.41
CA ALA A 19 5.68 6.80 -12.38
C ALA A 19 5.61 5.41 -11.74
N GLY A 20 6.54 5.09 -10.83
CA GLY A 20 6.54 3.83 -10.10
C GLY A 20 5.34 3.70 -9.15
N LYS A 21 4.98 4.77 -8.45
CA LYS A 21 3.77 4.81 -7.62
C LYS A 21 2.52 4.57 -8.46
N GLN A 22 2.37 5.27 -9.59
CA GLN A 22 1.22 5.10 -10.49
C GLN A 22 1.13 3.68 -11.03
N GLN A 23 2.26 3.08 -11.40
CA GLN A 23 2.30 1.70 -11.90
C GLN A 23 1.84 0.71 -10.83
N TYR A 24 2.45 0.73 -9.64
CA TYR A 24 2.06 -0.19 -8.57
C TYR A 24 0.64 0.05 -8.08
N TRP A 25 0.19 1.30 -8.08
CA TRP A 25 -1.19 1.64 -7.77
C TRP A 25 -2.18 1.01 -8.75
N ALA A 26 -1.92 1.12 -10.06
CA ALA A 26 -2.75 0.51 -11.09
C ALA A 26 -2.76 -1.03 -11.02
N GLN A 27 -1.61 -1.65 -10.73
CA GLN A 27 -1.50 -3.10 -10.55
C GLN A 27 -2.26 -3.57 -9.30
N PHE A 28 -2.18 -2.80 -8.21
CA PHE A 28 -2.92 -3.07 -6.98
C PHE A 28 -4.44 -2.95 -7.19
N GLN A 29 -4.91 -1.91 -7.88
CA GLN A 29 -6.33 -1.76 -8.23
C GLN A 29 -6.89 -2.88 -9.12
N LYS A 30 -6.04 -3.52 -9.92
CA LYS A 30 -6.40 -4.68 -10.75
C LYS A 30 -6.32 -6.01 -10.01
N GLY A 31 -5.79 -6.03 -8.78
CA GLY A 31 -5.55 -7.25 -8.00
C GLY A 31 -4.31 -8.05 -8.42
N GLU A 32 -3.43 -7.48 -9.27
CA GLU A 32 -2.16 -8.10 -9.67
C GLU A 32 -1.14 -8.07 -8.51
N ILE A 33 -1.21 -7.02 -7.68
CA ILE A 33 -0.52 -6.93 -6.40
C ILE A 33 -1.54 -7.21 -5.30
N CYS A 34 -1.27 -8.18 -4.43
CA CYS A 34 -2.16 -8.49 -3.30
C CYS A 34 -1.84 -7.66 -2.06
N ILE A 35 -0.57 -7.28 -1.86
CA ILE A 35 -0.14 -6.58 -0.65
C ILE A 35 0.65 -5.33 -1.05
N LEU A 36 0.10 -4.18 -0.68
CA LEU A 36 0.79 -2.91 -0.78
C LEU A 36 1.31 -2.53 0.61
N TYR A 37 2.62 -2.57 0.81
CA TYR A 37 3.23 -2.15 2.07
C TYR A 37 3.55 -0.66 2.00
N ALA A 38 2.71 0.16 2.61
CA ALA A 38 2.78 1.61 2.49
C ALA A 38 3.20 2.30 3.79
N THR A 39 3.90 3.44 3.65
CA THR A 39 4.02 4.43 4.72
C THR A 39 2.83 5.40 4.66
N ASP A 40 2.80 6.43 5.51
CA ASP A 40 1.81 7.52 5.46
C ASP A 40 1.68 8.18 4.07
N ALA A 41 2.62 7.94 3.16
CA ALA A 41 2.52 8.31 1.75
C ALA A 41 1.27 7.75 1.04
N ALA A 42 0.68 6.64 1.50
CA ALA A 42 -0.58 6.13 0.95
C ALA A 42 -1.84 6.70 1.62
N ARG A 43 -1.74 7.52 2.69
CA ARG A 43 -2.95 8.04 3.36
C ARG A 43 -3.81 8.93 2.46
N ILE A 44 -3.21 9.63 1.51
CA ILE A 44 -3.93 10.61 0.67
C ILE A 44 -4.29 9.96 -0.67
N GLY A 45 -5.59 9.68 -0.87
CA GLY A 45 -6.12 9.20 -2.15
C GLY A 45 -6.28 7.68 -2.30
N CYS A 46 -6.06 6.91 -1.24
CA CYS A 46 -6.15 5.45 -1.23
C CYS A 46 -7.60 4.97 -1.02
N ASN A 47 -8.50 5.31 -1.95
CA ASN A 47 -9.85 4.74 -1.99
C ASN A 47 -9.85 3.52 -2.91
N VAL A 48 -9.47 2.36 -2.38
CA VAL A 48 -9.55 1.08 -3.08
C VAL A 48 -10.75 0.33 -2.50
N LEU A 49 -11.75 0.05 -3.34
CA LEU A 49 -13.04 -0.48 -2.89
C LEU A 49 -12.99 -1.95 -2.45
N ASP A 50 -11.93 -2.68 -2.81
CA ASP A 50 -11.79 -4.13 -2.57
C ASP A 50 -10.61 -4.45 -1.64
N ILE A 51 -10.51 -3.73 -0.52
CA ILE A 51 -9.54 -4.02 0.54
C ILE A 51 -10.19 -4.90 1.60
N GLN A 52 -9.69 -6.13 1.75
CA GLN A 52 -10.18 -7.05 2.78
C GLN A 52 -9.57 -6.78 4.16
N TYR A 53 -8.30 -6.35 4.20
CA TYR A 53 -7.55 -6.17 5.43
C TYR A 53 -6.64 -4.96 5.37
N ILE A 54 -6.59 -4.20 6.45
CA ILE A 54 -5.60 -3.15 6.70
C ILE A 54 -4.82 -3.54 7.95
N VAL A 55 -3.49 -3.64 7.83
CA VAL A 55 -2.60 -3.93 8.95
C VAL A 55 -1.73 -2.71 9.22
N THR A 56 -1.97 -2.05 10.35
CA THR A 56 -1.21 -0.87 10.76
C THR A 56 -0.12 -1.26 11.77
N PHE A 57 1.12 -1.02 11.40
CA PHE A 57 2.27 -1.16 12.31
C PHE A 57 2.59 0.20 12.95
N ASN A 58 3.04 0.19 14.21
CA ASN A 58 3.40 1.41 14.96
C ASN A 58 2.26 2.44 15.02
N ILE A 59 1.10 2.03 15.49
CA ILE A 59 -0.07 2.90 15.67
C ILE A 59 0.32 4.11 16.53
N SER A 60 0.12 5.29 15.97
CA SER A 60 0.20 6.57 16.68
C SER A 60 -0.85 6.63 17.79
N ASN A 61 -0.56 7.33 18.90
CA ASN A 61 -1.51 7.54 20.01
C ASN A 61 -2.77 8.36 19.61
N SER A 62 -2.89 8.78 18.34
CA SER A 62 -4.04 9.52 17.83
C SER A 62 -4.91 8.66 16.90
N LEU A 63 -6.20 8.59 17.20
CA LEU A 63 -7.20 7.90 16.38
C LEU A 63 -7.39 8.55 15.00
N SER A 64 -7.12 9.86 14.88
CA SER A 64 -7.22 10.59 13.61
C SER A 64 -6.19 10.17 12.54
N MET A 65 -5.24 9.31 12.91
CA MET A 65 -4.25 8.75 11.99
C MET A 65 -4.69 7.37 11.45
N VAL A 66 -5.68 6.74 12.06
CA VAL A 66 -6.09 5.37 11.68
C VAL A 66 -7.21 5.39 10.63
N PHE A 67 -7.91 6.51 10.47
CA PHE A 67 -9.07 6.68 9.57
C PHE A 67 -9.00 7.97 8.76
#